data_AF-A0A7V9H3C5-F1
#
_entry.id   AF-A0A7V9H3C5-F1
#
_cell.length_a   1.000
_cell.length_b   1.000
_cell.length_c   1.000
_cell.angle_alpha   90.00
_cell.angle_beta   90.00
_cell.angle_gamma   90.00
#
_symmetry.space_group_name_H-M   'P 1'
#
loop_
_entity.id
_entity.type
_entity.pdbx_description
1 polymer ?
#
loop_
_entity_poly.entity_id
_entity_poly.type
_entity_poly.pdbx_seq_one_letter_code
_entity_poly.pdbx_strand_id
1 'polypeptide(L)'
;MTEIEQVTVSMSGFEVNVYVVHAPEGDVIVDAGAEPGKILGAVRGPVVAVLLTHAHADHIGALDAVLSGTNAPFYVHPDAAEATGVGVYEPLDEGQELELAGESFRVLHTPGHAPGSVTFVVGRDQIVGDLILPGSVGRTDIDGASWEEIEVSLRKVMPLWEDETRLYAGHGPVMLAKEELATNPYLPPVVA
;
A
#
# COMPACT_ATOMS: atom_id res chain seq x y z
N MET A 1 -16.60 4.72 -10.93
CA MET A 1 -15.94 4.85 -9.61
C MET A 1 -15.01 3.69 -9.53
N THR A 2 -13.73 3.96 -9.28
CA THR A 2 -12.69 2.93 -9.27
C THR A 2 -12.90 1.99 -8.09
N GLU A 3 -12.82 0.70 -8.38
CA GLU A 3 -12.99 -0.37 -7.42
C GLU A 3 -11.61 -0.84 -6.97
N ILE A 4 -11.42 -0.98 -5.66
CA ILE A 4 -10.20 -1.54 -5.07
C ILE A 4 -10.59 -2.91 -4.50
N GLU A 5 -10.15 -3.97 -5.17
CA GLU A 5 -10.39 -5.35 -4.76
C GLU A 5 -9.26 -5.80 -3.81
N GLN A 6 -9.62 -6.23 -2.61
CA GLN A 6 -8.70 -6.84 -1.65
C GLN A 6 -8.52 -8.33 -1.96
N VAL A 7 -7.30 -8.73 -2.29
CA VAL A 7 -6.90 -10.11 -2.49
C VAL A 7 -6.03 -10.54 -1.30
N THR A 8 -6.64 -11.27 -0.36
CA THR A 8 -5.91 -11.79 0.80
C THR A 8 -5.19 -13.09 0.46
N VAL A 9 -3.87 -13.10 0.67
CA VAL A 9 -2.95 -14.20 0.40
C VAL A 9 -2.30 -14.67 1.70
N SER A 10 -1.91 -15.94 1.76
CA SER A 10 -1.32 -16.55 2.96
C SER A 10 0.17 -16.78 2.76
N MET A 11 0.98 -16.25 3.67
CA MET A 11 2.42 -16.51 3.75
C MET A 11 2.75 -17.02 5.15
N SER A 12 3.39 -18.20 5.23
CA SER A 12 3.89 -18.76 6.50
C SER A 12 2.88 -18.78 7.67
N GLY A 13 1.57 -18.90 7.37
CA GLY A 13 0.50 -18.97 8.37
C GLY A 13 -0.08 -17.63 8.83
N PHE A 14 0.31 -16.52 8.21
CA PHE A 14 -0.34 -15.21 8.37
C PHE A 14 -0.87 -14.69 7.03
N GLU A 15 -1.88 -13.85 7.10
CA GLU A 15 -2.57 -13.27 5.94
C GLU A 15 -1.99 -11.90 5.62
N VAL A 16 -1.76 -11.65 4.33
CA VAL A 16 -1.29 -10.38 3.76
C VAL A 16 -2.27 -9.96 2.69
N ASN A 17 -2.51 -8.66 2.58
CA ASN A 17 -3.39 -8.09 1.58
C ASN A 17 -2.58 -7.59 0.39
N VAL A 18 -3.04 -7.98 -0.80
CA VAL A 18 -2.66 -7.40 -2.07
C VAL A 18 -3.90 -6.70 -2.63
N TYR A 19 -3.72 -5.59 -3.35
CA TYR A 19 -4.84 -4.87 -3.93
C TYR A 19 -4.78 -4.86 -5.44
N VAL A 20 -5.93 -5.08 -6.08
CA VAL A 20 -6.12 -4.81 -7.51
C VAL A 20 -7.05 -3.63 -7.65
N VAL A 21 -6.52 -2.54 -8.17
CA VAL A 21 -7.30 -1.33 -8.47
C VAL A 21 -7.79 -1.42 -9.91
N HIS A 22 -9.10 -1.57 -10.07
CA HIS A 22 -9.77 -1.66 -11.37
C HIS A 22 -10.05 -0.27 -11.92
N ALA A 23 -9.06 0.27 -12.62
CA ALA A 23 -9.14 1.57 -13.28
C ALA A 23 -9.84 1.45 -14.66
N PRO A 24 -10.31 2.58 -15.25
CA PRO A 24 -11.08 2.55 -16.50
C PRO A 24 -10.41 1.84 -17.69
N GLU A 25 -9.08 1.92 -17.81
CA GLU A 25 -8.34 1.44 -18.99
C GLU A 25 -7.43 0.23 -18.70
N GLY A 26 -7.47 -0.31 -17.48
CA GLY A 26 -6.59 -1.38 -17.03
C GLY A 26 -6.53 -1.50 -15.51
N ASP A 27 -5.76 -2.46 -15.03
CA ASP A 27 -5.62 -2.72 -13.60
C ASP A 27 -4.25 -2.26 -13.08
N VAL A 28 -4.21 -1.86 -11.82
CA VAL A 28 -2.98 -1.58 -11.07
C VAL A 28 -2.93 -2.55 -9.89
N ILE A 29 -1.82 -3.27 -9.74
CA ILE A 29 -1.58 -4.13 -8.58
C ILE A 29 -0.80 -3.31 -7.55
N VAL A 30 -1.23 -3.32 -6.29
CA VAL A 30 -0.47 -2.76 -5.17
C VAL A 30 -0.08 -3.88 -4.21
N ASP A 31 1.23 -4.01 -4.00
CA ASP A 31 1.93 -5.13 -3.34
C ASP A 31 1.80 -6.47 -4.08
N ALA A 32 2.69 -7.40 -3.79
CA ALA A 32 2.74 -8.72 -4.44
C ALA A 32 3.25 -9.77 -3.44
N GLY A 33 2.45 -10.01 -2.40
CA GLY A 33 2.88 -10.78 -1.23
C GLY A 33 3.16 -12.25 -1.47
N ALA A 34 2.12 -13.06 -1.64
CA ALA A 34 2.24 -14.51 -1.86
C ALA A 34 1.19 -14.98 -2.86
N GLU A 35 1.19 -16.27 -3.19
CA GLU A 35 0.15 -16.90 -4.02
C GLU A 35 -0.12 -16.15 -5.36
N PRO A 36 0.87 -16.02 -6.27
CA PRO A 36 0.74 -15.21 -7.48
C PRO A 36 -0.47 -15.58 -8.34
N GLY A 37 -0.91 -16.85 -8.32
CA GLY A 37 -2.11 -17.29 -9.02
C GLY A 37 -3.41 -16.66 -8.51
N LYS A 38 -3.51 -16.34 -7.21
CA LYS A 38 -4.65 -15.59 -6.66
C LYS A 38 -4.61 -14.14 -7.10
N ILE A 39 -3.44 -13.50 -7.00
CA ILE A 39 -3.25 -12.10 -7.40
C ILE A 39 -3.58 -11.92 -8.88
N LEU A 40 -2.95 -12.70 -9.77
CA LEU A 40 -3.17 -12.63 -11.21
C LEU A 40 -4.58 -13.08 -11.63
N GLY A 41 -5.26 -13.88 -10.80
CA GLY A 41 -6.63 -14.30 -11.04
C GLY A 41 -7.69 -13.23 -10.73
N ALA A 42 -7.36 -12.22 -9.93
CA ALA A 42 -8.26 -11.10 -9.61
C ALA A 42 -8.22 -9.98 -10.67
N VAL A 43 -7.16 -9.94 -11.48
CA VAL A 43 -7.01 -9.00 -12.60
C VAL A 43 -8.09 -9.26 -13.65
N ARG A 44 -8.73 -8.18 -14.13
CA ARG A 44 -9.82 -8.15 -15.12
C ARG A 44 -9.37 -7.60 -16.48
N GLY A 45 -8.26 -6.87 -16.53
CA GLY A 45 -7.74 -6.21 -17.73
C GLY A 45 -6.20 -6.29 -17.86
N PRO A 46 -5.59 -5.51 -18.77
CA PRO A 46 -4.14 -5.38 -18.81
C PRO A 46 -3.66 -4.70 -17.52
N VAL A 47 -2.61 -5.27 -16.90
CA VAL A 47 -1.97 -4.61 -15.74
C VAL A 47 -1.03 -3.54 -16.26
N VAL A 48 -1.31 -2.28 -15.91
CA VAL A 48 -0.54 -1.12 -16.39
C VAL A 48 0.59 -0.73 -15.46
N ALA A 49 0.54 -1.16 -14.20
CA ALA A 49 1.57 -0.91 -13.20
C ALA A 49 1.48 -1.90 -12.04
N VAL A 50 2.63 -2.18 -11.43
CA VAL A 50 2.74 -2.79 -10.11
C VAL A 50 3.37 -1.76 -9.17
N LEU A 51 2.65 -1.36 -8.13
CA LEU A 51 3.11 -0.42 -7.12
C LEU A 51 3.47 -1.19 -5.84
N LEU A 52 4.45 -0.71 -5.08
CA LEU A 52 4.82 -1.29 -3.78
C LEU A 52 4.65 -0.27 -2.66
N THR A 53 3.94 -0.65 -1.60
CA THR A 53 3.83 0.14 -0.37
C THR A 53 5.15 0.12 0.39
N HIS A 54 5.74 -1.06 0.60
CA HIS A 54 7.04 -1.25 1.24
C HIS A 54 7.60 -2.65 0.97
N ALA A 55 8.89 -2.87 1.23
CA ALA A 55 9.62 -4.07 0.82
C ALA A 55 9.85 -5.11 1.92
N HIS A 56 8.88 -5.34 2.80
CA HIS A 56 8.92 -6.51 3.67
C HIS A 56 8.60 -7.79 2.89
N ALA A 57 9.19 -8.90 3.31
CA ALA A 57 9.21 -10.16 2.56
C ALA A 57 7.82 -10.67 2.19
N ASP A 58 6.85 -10.39 3.03
CA ASP A 58 5.46 -10.78 2.88
C ASP A 58 4.65 -9.89 1.95
N HIS A 59 5.17 -8.72 1.57
CA HIS A 59 4.62 -7.83 0.54
C HIS A 59 5.27 -8.03 -0.84
N ILE A 60 6.41 -8.72 -0.92
CA ILE A 60 7.17 -8.92 -2.17
C ILE A 60 7.39 -10.38 -2.56
N GLY A 61 6.93 -11.35 -1.76
CA GLY A 61 7.23 -12.77 -1.95
C GLY A 61 6.73 -13.37 -3.28
N ALA A 62 5.78 -12.74 -3.96
CA ALA A 62 5.28 -13.09 -5.27
C ALA A 62 5.66 -12.06 -6.36
N LEU A 63 6.46 -11.04 -6.02
CA LEU A 63 6.78 -9.91 -6.89
C LEU A 63 7.38 -10.36 -8.24
N ASP A 64 8.40 -11.21 -8.23
CA ASP A 64 9.03 -11.73 -9.46
C ASP A 64 8.02 -12.41 -10.40
N ALA A 65 7.10 -13.21 -9.83
CA ALA A 65 6.08 -13.91 -10.58
C ALA A 65 5.01 -12.97 -11.14
N VAL A 66 4.62 -11.94 -10.38
CA VAL A 66 3.66 -10.92 -10.81
C VAL A 66 4.26 -10.03 -11.90
N LEU A 67 5.51 -9.56 -11.74
CA LEU A 67 6.20 -8.76 -12.76
C LEU A 67 6.41 -9.55 -14.05
N SER A 68 6.85 -10.82 -13.95
CA SER A 68 7.01 -11.68 -15.13
C SER A 68 5.67 -12.04 -15.80
N GLY A 69 4.61 -12.21 -15.01
CA GLY A 69 3.28 -12.56 -15.50
C GLY A 69 2.56 -11.41 -16.21
N THR A 70 2.89 -10.16 -15.84
CA THR A 70 2.22 -8.96 -16.37
C THR A 70 3.08 -8.18 -17.37
N ASN A 71 4.40 -8.21 -17.24
CA ASN A 71 5.34 -7.30 -17.90
C ASN A 71 5.06 -5.81 -17.61
N ALA A 72 4.36 -5.52 -16.52
CA ALA A 72 4.03 -4.15 -16.14
C ALA A 72 5.26 -3.43 -15.57
N PRO A 73 5.38 -2.11 -15.75
CA PRO A 73 6.35 -1.30 -15.03
C PRO A 73 6.17 -1.43 -13.51
N PHE A 74 7.28 -1.48 -12.80
CA PHE A 74 7.33 -1.61 -11.34
C PHE A 74 7.66 -0.27 -10.71
N TYR A 75 6.89 0.15 -9.72
CA TYR A 75 7.07 1.40 -9.00
C TYR A 75 7.34 1.14 -7.52
N VAL A 76 8.40 1.76 -7.00
CA VAL A 76 8.81 1.60 -5.60
C VAL A 76 9.56 2.84 -5.13
N HIS A 77 9.44 3.15 -3.84
CA HIS A 77 10.27 4.20 -3.24
C HIS A 77 11.75 3.78 -3.26
N PRO A 78 12.70 4.68 -3.58
CA PRO A 78 14.13 4.34 -3.64
C PRO A 78 14.66 3.64 -2.38
N ASP A 79 14.21 4.05 -1.19
CA ASP A 79 14.62 3.45 0.09
C ASP A 79 14.07 2.04 0.34
N ALA A 80 13.15 1.55 -0.50
CA ALA A 80 12.66 0.17 -0.48
C ALA A 80 13.22 -0.67 -1.64
N ALA A 81 13.76 -0.04 -2.68
CA ALA A 81 14.11 -0.70 -3.94
C ALA A 81 15.17 -1.81 -3.77
N GLU A 82 16.21 -1.59 -2.96
CA GLU A 82 17.30 -2.58 -2.77
C GLU A 82 16.76 -3.90 -2.22
N ALA A 83 15.85 -3.85 -1.25
CA ALA A 83 15.27 -5.03 -0.62
C ALA A 83 14.40 -5.87 -1.58
N THR A 84 13.91 -5.29 -2.67
CA THR A 84 13.12 -6.01 -3.69
C THR A 84 13.96 -6.92 -4.57
N GLY A 85 15.26 -6.63 -4.73
CA GLY A 85 16.12 -7.29 -5.72
C GLY A 85 15.81 -6.95 -7.19
N VAL A 86 14.85 -6.06 -7.46
CA VAL A 86 14.44 -5.68 -8.82
C VAL A 86 15.36 -4.58 -9.35
N GLY A 87 16.04 -4.87 -10.47
CA GLY A 87 17.04 -3.97 -11.05
C GLY A 87 16.50 -2.82 -11.90
N VAL A 88 15.23 -2.89 -12.32
CA VAL A 88 14.58 -1.86 -13.16
C VAL A 88 13.25 -1.49 -12.53
N TYR A 89 13.12 -0.25 -12.10
CA TYR A 89 11.92 0.29 -11.48
C TYR A 89 11.79 1.78 -11.78
N GLU A 90 10.57 2.28 -11.66
CA GLU A 90 10.22 3.69 -11.67
C GLU A 90 10.19 4.21 -10.22
N PRO A 91 10.97 5.24 -9.87
CA PRO A 91 11.02 5.73 -8.50
C PRO A 91 9.73 6.42 -8.10
N LEU A 92 9.32 6.21 -6.85
CA LEU A 92 8.22 6.93 -6.21
C LEU A 92 8.75 8.07 -5.33
N ASP A 93 8.18 9.27 -5.51
CA ASP A 93 8.55 10.47 -4.75
C ASP A 93 7.36 11.00 -3.90
N GLU A 94 7.67 11.71 -2.81
CA GLU A 94 6.66 12.41 -2.00
C GLU A 94 5.82 13.38 -2.85
N GLY A 95 4.50 13.24 -2.76
CA GLY A 95 3.53 14.10 -3.43
C GLY A 95 3.43 13.88 -4.94
N GLN A 96 4.09 12.86 -5.49
CA GLN A 96 3.97 12.49 -6.89
C GLN A 96 2.53 12.09 -7.23
N GLU A 97 2.01 12.60 -8.34
CA GLU A 97 0.73 12.19 -8.91
C GLU A 97 1.01 11.26 -10.10
N LEU A 98 0.53 10.02 -10.03
CA LEU A 98 0.62 9.04 -11.11
C LEU A 98 -0.73 8.93 -11.80
N GLU A 99 -0.75 9.10 -13.11
CA GLU A 99 -1.94 8.86 -13.94
C GLU A 99 -1.82 7.48 -14.58
N LEU A 100 -2.54 6.50 -14.04
CA LEU A 100 -2.45 5.09 -14.42
C LEU A 100 -3.83 4.57 -14.85
N ALA A 101 -3.94 4.17 -16.12
CA ALA A 101 -5.17 3.60 -16.68
C ALA A 101 -6.45 4.45 -16.47
N GLY A 102 -6.29 5.79 -16.45
CA GLY A 102 -7.40 6.72 -16.23
C GLY A 102 -7.80 6.90 -14.76
N GLU A 103 -6.98 6.45 -13.82
CA GLU A 103 -7.09 6.73 -12.39
C GLU A 103 -5.84 7.47 -11.88
N SER A 104 -6.04 8.35 -10.90
CA SER A 104 -4.98 9.15 -10.29
C SER A 104 -4.56 8.55 -8.95
N PHE A 105 -3.25 8.40 -8.76
CA PHE A 105 -2.64 7.90 -7.52
C PHE A 105 -1.70 8.96 -6.99
N ARG A 106 -2.07 9.57 -5.85
CA ARG A 106 -1.16 10.44 -5.12
C ARG A 106 -0.30 9.63 -4.17
N VAL A 107 1.01 9.77 -4.30
CA VAL A 107 2.00 9.11 -3.44
C VAL A 107 2.29 9.98 -2.23
N LEU A 108 2.24 9.39 -1.05
CA LEU A 108 2.71 10.00 0.20
C LEU A 108 3.81 9.11 0.77
N HIS A 109 5.01 9.67 0.99
CA HIS A 109 6.07 8.96 1.68
C HIS A 109 5.71 8.87 3.16
N THR A 110 5.52 7.66 3.67
CA THR A 110 5.02 7.41 5.02
C THR A 110 5.93 6.45 5.77
N PRO A 111 7.21 6.84 6.03
CA PRO A 111 8.16 6.01 6.75
C PRO A 111 7.72 5.77 8.20
N GLY A 112 8.40 4.82 8.83
CA GLY A 112 8.22 4.48 10.24
C GLY A 112 8.03 2.99 10.47
N HIS A 113 7.24 2.30 9.64
CA HIS A 113 7.23 0.84 9.65
C HIS A 113 8.43 0.28 8.87
N ALA A 114 8.72 0.90 7.72
CA ALA A 114 9.95 0.72 6.96
C ALA A 114 10.37 2.05 6.30
N PRO A 115 11.67 2.30 6.05
CA PRO A 115 12.16 3.58 5.53
C PRO A 115 11.52 4.01 4.20
N GLY A 116 11.30 3.07 3.29
CA GLY A 116 10.69 3.33 1.97
C GLY A 116 9.17 3.14 1.92
N SER A 117 8.48 3.16 3.07
CA SER A 117 7.02 2.96 3.10
C SER A 117 6.28 4.11 2.44
N VAL A 118 5.27 3.82 1.64
CA VAL A 118 4.39 4.81 1.00
C VAL A 118 2.91 4.48 1.19
N THR A 119 2.09 5.52 1.20
CA THR A 119 0.63 5.45 1.11
C THR A 119 0.20 5.97 -0.26
N PHE A 120 -0.73 5.27 -0.91
CA PHE A 120 -1.36 5.72 -2.16
C PHE A 120 -2.76 6.23 -1.88
N VAL A 121 -3.03 7.50 -2.22
CA VAL A 121 -4.39 8.05 -2.21
C VAL A 121 -5.02 7.81 -3.59
N VAL A 122 -6.19 7.19 -3.61
CA VAL A 122 -6.93 6.82 -4.83
C VAL A 122 -8.36 7.32 -4.69
N GLY A 123 -8.70 8.40 -5.40
CA GLY A 123 -9.96 9.11 -5.19
C GLY A 123 -10.10 9.59 -3.74
N ARG A 124 -11.07 9.01 -2.99
CA ARG A 124 -11.31 9.34 -1.58
C ARG A 124 -10.62 8.40 -0.58
N ASP A 125 -10.11 7.28 -1.08
CA ASP A 125 -9.61 6.18 -0.27
C ASP A 125 -8.08 6.14 -0.25
N GLN A 126 -7.51 5.31 0.63
CA GLN A 126 -6.06 5.17 0.76
C GLN A 126 -5.62 3.73 0.91
N ILE A 127 -4.61 3.32 0.14
CA ILE A 127 -3.85 2.09 0.34
C ILE A 127 -2.64 2.45 1.18
N VAL A 128 -2.65 2.06 2.45
CA VAL A 128 -1.78 2.60 3.50
C VAL A 128 -0.61 1.68 3.85
N GLY A 129 -0.53 0.50 3.21
CA GLY A 129 0.41 -0.55 3.58
C GLY A 129 0.33 -0.84 5.08
N ASP A 130 1.49 -0.89 5.72
CA ASP A 130 1.60 -1.14 7.16
C ASP A 130 1.78 0.13 8.00
N LEU A 131 1.36 1.30 7.50
CA LEU A 131 1.34 2.52 8.32
C LEU A 131 0.31 2.39 9.47
N ILE A 132 -0.94 2.11 9.11
CA ILE A 132 -2.06 1.91 10.03
C ILE A 132 -2.67 0.53 9.79
N LEU A 133 -2.95 -0.19 10.87
CA LEU A 133 -3.58 -1.51 10.89
C LEU A 133 -4.86 -1.44 11.74
N PRO A 134 -5.80 -2.40 11.63
CA PRO A 134 -7.04 -2.39 12.41
C PRO A 134 -6.79 -2.26 13.93
N GLY A 135 -7.13 -1.10 14.50
CA GLY A 135 -6.91 -0.78 15.91
C GLY A 135 -5.43 -0.72 16.34
N SER A 136 -4.50 -0.60 15.39
CA SER A 136 -3.05 -0.54 15.63
C SER A 136 -2.30 0.25 14.56
N VAL A 137 -0.98 0.16 14.55
CA VAL A 137 -0.08 0.68 13.52
C VAL A 137 0.96 -0.38 13.17
N GLY A 138 1.70 -0.20 12.09
CA GLY A 138 2.84 -1.06 11.79
C GLY A 138 3.82 -1.11 12.95
N ARG A 139 4.43 -2.27 13.15
CA ARG A 139 5.43 -2.45 14.21
C ARG A 139 6.67 -1.57 13.96
N THR A 140 7.26 -1.09 15.05
CA THR A 140 8.42 -0.18 15.02
C THR A 140 9.63 -0.71 15.81
N ASP A 141 9.65 -2.01 16.08
CA ASP A 141 10.67 -2.73 16.85
C ASP A 141 11.58 -3.60 15.97
N ILE A 142 11.64 -3.28 14.68
CA ILE A 142 12.46 -3.94 13.66
C ILE A 142 13.48 -2.96 13.07
N ASP A 143 14.49 -3.49 12.39
CA ASP A 143 15.54 -2.66 11.78
C ASP A 143 14.95 -1.70 10.74
N GLY A 144 15.40 -0.43 10.77
CA GLY A 144 14.88 0.64 9.92
C GLY A 144 13.51 1.21 10.31
N ALA A 145 12.84 0.67 11.33
CA ALA A 145 11.54 1.18 11.78
C ALA A 145 11.70 2.24 12.89
N SER A 146 10.74 3.17 12.96
CA SER A 146 10.74 4.31 13.87
C SER A 146 9.33 4.74 14.27
N TRP A 147 9.06 4.76 15.58
CA TRP A 147 7.81 5.27 16.13
C TRP A 147 7.62 6.77 15.86
N GLU A 148 8.69 7.55 15.93
CA GLU A 148 8.65 8.99 15.69
C GLU A 148 8.23 9.29 14.24
N GLU A 149 8.70 8.47 13.29
CA GLU A 149 8.31 8.59 11.88
C GLU A 149 6.88 8.11 11.64
N ILE A 150 6.43 7.03 12.29
CA ILE A 150 5.00 6.63 12.24
C ILE A 150 4.11 7.81 12.67
N GLU A 151 4.44 8.49 13.76
CA GLU A 151 3.63 9.62 14.22
C GLU A 151 3.60 10.76 13.18
N VAL A 152 4.74 11.10 12.58
CA VAL A 152 4.83 12.12 11.52
C VAL A 152 4.02 11.70 10.29
N SER A 153 4.14 10.44 9.87
CA SER A 153 3.41 9.86 8.73
C SER A 153 1.90 9.85 8.96
N LEU A 154 1.45 9.48 10.16
CA LEU A 154 0.03 9.55 10.54
C LEU A 154 -0.49 10.98 10.49
N ARG A 155 0.26 11.95 11.03
CA ARG A 155 -0.11 13.38 10.97
C ARG A 155 -0.16 13.93 9.53
N LYS A 156 0.53 13.28 8.58
CA LYS A 156 0.49 13.62 7.15
C LYS A 156 -0.77 13.07 6.47
N VAL A 157 -1.16 11.83 6.74
CA VAL A 157 -2.27 11.16 6.03
C VAL A 157 -3.65 11.44 6.64
N MET A 158 -3.73 11.57 7.97
CA MET A 158 -5.00 11.78 8.69
C MET A 158 -5.79 13.01 8.23
N PRO A 159 -5.17 14.16 7.88
CA PRO A 159 -5.92 15.31 7.39
C PRO A 159 -6.67 15.08 6.07
N LEU A 160 -6.37 14.01 5.35
CA LEU A 160 -7.04 13.62 4.11
C LEU A 160 -8.22 12.66 4.36
N TRP A 161 -8.46 12.26 5.60
CA TRP A 161 -9.52 11.31 5.94
C TRP A 161 -10.86 12.02 6.13
N GLU A 162 -11.86 11.54 5.40
CA GLU A 162 -13.26 11.87 5.60
C GLU A 162 -13.99 10.70 6.28
N ASP A 163 -15.25 10.93 6.68
CA ASP A 163 -16.08 9.92 7.35
C ASP A 163 -16.21 8.60 6.55
N GLU A 164 -16.22 8.70 5.21
CA GLU A 164 -16.37 7.57 4.29
C GLU A 164 -15.04 7.10 3.67
N THR A 165 -13.90 7.67 4.06
CA THR A 165 -12.58 7.24 3.56
C THR A 165 -12.32 5.82 4.03
N ARG A 166 -12.09 4.92 3.06
CA ARG A 166 -11.64 3.55 3.33
C ARG A 166 -10.12 3.49 3.38
N LEU A 167 -9.60 2.75 4.35
CA LEU A 167 -8.17 2.52 4.53
C LEU A 167 -7.88 1.04 4.26
N TYR A 168 -7.04 0.80 3.26
CA TYR A 168 -6.66 -0.51 2.76
C TYR A 168 -5.25 -0.85 3.27
N ALA A 169 -5.20 -1.56 4.40
CA ALA A 169 -3.97 -1.90 5.11
C ALA A 169 -3.28 -3.16 4.56
N GLY A 170 -2.00 -3.35 4.84
CA GLY A 170 -1.26 -4.55 4.46
C GLY A 170 -1.77 -5.82 5.12
N HIS A 171 -2.45 -5.69 6.27
CA HIS A 171 -3.05 -6.81 6.99
C HIS A 171 -4.43 -6.48 7.56
N GLY A 172 -5.29 -7.51 7.64
CA GLY A 172 -6.62 -7.41 8.24
C GLY A 172 -7.71 -6.89 7.29
N PRO A 173 -8.92 -6.59 7.80
CA PRO A 173 -10.00 -6.05 6.99
C PRO A 173 -9.77 -4.59 6.56
N VAL A 174 -10.45 -4.18 5.49
CA VAL A 174 -10.60 -2.76 5.12
C VAL A 174 -11.23 -1.98 6.29
N MET A 175 -10.63 -0.86 6.65
CA MET A 175 -11.08 0.00 7.74
C MET A 175 -11.85 1.21 7.21
N LEU A 176 -12.68 1.81 8.07
CA LEU A 176 -13.19 3.16 7.86
C LEU A 176 -12.39 4.14 8.71
N ALA A 177 -11.91 5.22 8.09
CA ALA A 177 -11.09 6.20 8.78
C ALA A 177 -11.79 6.82 10.01
N LYS A 178 -13.11 7.03 9.93
CA LYS A 178 -13.93 7.47 11.07
C LYS A 178 -13.85 6.54 12.29
N GLU A 179 -13.83 5.23 12.05
CA GLU A 179 -13.79 4.24 13.12
C GLU A 179 -12.39 4.22 13.75
N GLU A 180 -11.35 4.21 12.92
CA GLU A 180 -9.96 4.28 13.40
C GLU A 180 -9.70 5.56 14.20
N LEU A 181 -10.16 6.73 13.73
CA LEU A 181 -10.08 8.00 14.48
C LEU A 181 -10.79 7.95 15.83
N ALA A 182 -11.85 7.15 15.96
CA ALA A 182 -12.62 7.03 17.19
C ALA A 182 -12.03 6.00 18.16
N THR A 183 -11.38 4.94 17.66
CA THR A 183 -11.04 3.76 18.48
C THR A 183 -9.58 3.37 18.50
N ASN A 184 -8.76 3.77 17.53
CA ASN A 184 -7.36 3.33 17.45
C ASN A 184 -6.50 4.13 18.46
N PRO A 185 -5.97 3.47 19.51
CA PRO A 185 -5.28 4.17 20.60
C PRO A 185 -3.87 4.63 20.23
N TYR A 186 -3.36 4.26 19.04
CA TYR A 186 -2.03 4.61 18.56
C TYR A 186 -2.02 5.86 17.68
N LEU A 187 -3.20 6.38 17.30
CA LEU A 187 -3.27 7.59 16.49
C LEU A 187 -2.87 8.82 17.31
N PRO A 188 -2.08 9.74 16.71
CA PRO A 188 -1.84 11.02 17.33
C PRO A 188 -3.16 11.81 17.47
N PRO A 189 -3.27 12.70 18.47
CA PRO A 189 -4.45 13.54 18.60
C PRO A 189 -4.64 14.40 17.35
N VAL A 190 -5.87 14.45 16.85
CA VAL A 190 -6.28 15.37 15.79
C VAL A 190 -6.13 16.80 16.33
N VAL A 191 -5.24 17.57 15.72
CA VAL A 191 -5.07 18.99 16.06
C VAL A 191 -6.12 19.77 15.26
N ALA A 192 -7.02 20.44 15.98
CA ALA A 192 -8.06 21.29 15.41
C ALA A 192 -7.52 22.60 14.84
#